data_AF-A0A1E2WMC0-F1
#
_entry.id   AF-A0A1E2WMC0-F1
#
_cell.length_a   1.000
_cell.length_b   1.000
_cell.length_c   1.000
_cell.angle_alpha   90.00
_cell.angle_beta   90.00
_cell.angle_gamma   90.00
#
_symmetry.space_group_name_H-M   'P 1'
#
loop_
_entity.id
_entity.type
_entity.pdbx_description
1 polymer ?
#
loop_
_entity_poly.entity_id
_entity_poly.type
_entity_poly.pdbx_seq_one_letter_code
_entity_poly.pdbx_strand_id
1 'polypeptide(L)'
;MNLDIFIQELTATLKSGTEDDILKLMYFSDKTFEGFNNAGAGNLFKKMLLLPFIGFKDKDFQVTISEVEADLSESDRERFLKTLADQVQLECIANLTYQDEYKNISASAPIGKIGDTYKLVFF
;
A
#
# COMPACT_ATOMS: atom_id res chain seq x y z
N MET A 1 -2.69 -15.91 4.51
CA MET A 1 -3.28 -15.61 3.18
C MET A 1 -2.16 -15.64 2.14
N ASN A 2 -2.36 -16.16 0.93
CA ASN A 2 -1.38 -16.07 -0.17
C ASN A 2 -1.41 -14.63 -0.76
N LEU A 3 -0.26 -14.10 -1.19
CA LEU A 3 -0.12 -12.87 -1.96
C LEU A 3 -1.15 -12.75 -3.09
N ASP A 4 -1.39 -13.81 -3.89
CA ASP A 4 -2.37 -13.75 -4.99
C ASP A 4 -3.78 -13.42 -4.51
N ILE A 5 -4.19 -14.00 -3.37
CA ILE A 5 -5.50 -13.75 -2.75
C ILE A 5 -5.55 -12.31 -2.26
N PHE A 6 -4.47 -11.81 -1.66
CA PHE A 6 -4.38 -10.42 -1.25
C PHE A 6 -4.48 -9.45 -2.43
N ILE A 7 -3.84 -9.74 -3.57
CA ILE A 7 -3.94 -8.91 -4.77
C ILE A 7 -5.37 -8.90 -5.33
N GLN A 8 -6.05 -10.05 -5.31
CA GLN A 8 -7.47 -10.13 -5.70
C GLN A 8 -8.35 -9.32 -4.75
N GLU A 9 -8.14 -9.43 -3.44
CA GLU A 9 -8.86 -8.66 -2.41
C GLU A 9 -8.59 -7.16 -2.56
N LEU A 10 -7.33 -6.76 -2.76
CA LEU A 10 -6.95 -5.37 -3.03
C LEU A 10 -7.66 -4.84 -4.26
N THR A 11 -7.62 -5.59 -5.36
CA THR A 11 -8.27 -5.18 -6.61
C THR A 11 -9.79 -5.00 -6.43
N ALA A 12 -10.44 -5.97 -5.78
CA ALA A 12 -11.87 -5.91 -5.51
C ALA A 12 -12.22 -4.72 -4.59
N THR A 13 -11.47 -4.55 -3.50
CA THR A 13 -11.69 -3.48 -2.52
C THR A 13 -11.48 -2.10 -3.12
N LEU A 14 -10.49 -1.93 -4.00
CA LEU A 14 -10.30 -0.66 -4.71
C LEU A 14 -11.40 -0.37 -5.73
N LYS A 15 -11.93 -1.41 -6.40
CA LYS A 15 -13.03 -1.26 -7.36
C LYS A 15 -14.35 -0.89 -6.68
N SER A 16 -14.71 -1.54 -5.56
CA SER A 16 -16.07 -1.46 -4.99
C SER A 16 -16.16 -1.22 -3.48
N GLY A 17 -15.05 -1.22 -2.75
CA GLY A 17 -15.02 -1.05 -1.30
C GLY A 17 -15.24 0.39 -0.82
N THR A 18 -15.35 0.53 0.50
CA THR A 18 -15.37 1.82 1.19
C THR A 18 -13.94 2.29 1.52
N GLU A 19 -13.78 3.56 1.89
CA GLU A 19 -12.51 4.08 2.40
C GLU A 19 -11.97 3.26 3.59
N ASP A 20 -12.86 2.84 4.50
CA ASP A 20 -12.49 2.01 5.64
C ASP A 20 -12.02 0.61 5.24
N ASP A 21 -12.60 0.02 4.18
CA ASP A 21 -12.15 -1.27 3.66
C ASP A 21 -10.75 -1.18 3.06
N ILE A 22 -10.47 -0.09 2.33
CA ILE A 22 -9.13 0.18 1.79
C ILE A 22 -8.13 0.37 2.94
N LEU A 23 -8.47 1.14 3.97
CA LEU A 23 -7.61 1.35 5.14
C LEU A 23 -7.29 0.02 5.88
N LYS A 24 -8.21 -0.94 5.92
CA LYS A 24 -7.95 -2.26 6.53
C LYS A 24 -6.89 -3.06 5.76
N LEU A 25 -6.69 -2.79 4.47
CA LEU A 25 -5.63 -3.43 3.68
C LEU A 25 -4.26 -2.79 3.91
N MET A 26 -4.21 -1.64 4.58
CA MET A 26 -3.00 -0.90 4.83
C MET A 26 -2.43 -1.22 6.21
N TYR A 27 -1.12 -1.17 6.31
CA TYR A 27 -0.39 -1.04 7.54
C TYR A 27 0.38 0.28 7.54
N PHE A 28 0.28 0.99 8.65
CA PHE A 28 1.10 2.13 8.99
C PHE A 28 1.46 2.00 10.48
N SER A 29 2.59 2.58 10.87
CA SER A 29 3.04 2.52 12.27
C SER A 29 2.04 3.19 13.20
N ASP A 30 1.61 2.48 14.25
CA ASP A 30 0.74 3.03 15.30
C ASP A 30 1.34 4.29 15.92
N LYS A 31 2.66 4.33 16.12
CA LYS A 31 3.36 5.51 16.64
C LYS A 31 3.26 6.71 15.71
N THR A 32 3.36 6.48 14.39
CA THR A 32 3.19 7.54 13.39
C THR A 32 1.76 8.07 13.45
N PHE A 33 0.77 7.18 13.46
CA PHE A 33 -0.63 7.58 13.54
C PHE A 33 -0.98 8.30 14.83
N GLU A 34 -0.51 7.80 15.98
CA GLU A 34 -0.67 8.47 17.29
C GLU A 34 -0.11 9.89 17.27
N GLY A 35 1.05 10.11 16.66
CA GLY A 35 1.63 11.43 16.48
C GLY A 35 0.70 12.39 15.73
N PHE A 36 0.17 11.96 14.58
CA PHE A 36 -0.80 12.75 13.81
C PHE A 36 -2.12 12.95 14.57
N ASN A 37 -2.59 11.93 15.28
CA ASN A 37 -3.84 11.99 16.01
C ASN A 37 -3.76 12.97 17.20
N ASN A 38 -2.66 12.96 17.94
CA ASN A 38 -2.41 13.89 19.05
C ASN A 38 -2.28 15.35 18.57
N ALA A 39 -1.89 15.57 17.31
CA ALA A 39 -1.88 16.88 16.66
C ALA A 39 -3.25 17.28 16.05
N GLY A 40 -4.30 16.47 16.20
CA GLY A 40 -5.63 16.71 15.60
C GLY A 40 -5.69 16.43 14.10
N ALA A 41 -4.66 15.81 13.53
CA ALA A 41 -4.51 15.57 12.08
C ALA A 41 -4.76 14.10 11.67
N GLY A 42 -5.27 13.24 12.56
CA GLY A 42 -5.47 11.80 12.29
C GLY A 42 -6.37 11.51 11.08
N ASN A 43 -7.46 12.28 10.91
CA ASN A 43 -8.34 12.14 9.74
C ASN A 43 -7.67 12.62 8.44
N LEU A 44 -6.84 13.67 8.52
CA LEU A 44 -6.08 14.15 7.36
C LEU A 44 -5.07 13.09 6.92
N PHE A 45 -4.36 12.49 7.87
CA PHE A 45 -3.41 11.40 7.61
C PHE A 45 -4.08 10.22 6.89
N LYS A 46 -5.23 9.74 7.38
CA LYS A 46 -6.00 8.67 6.71
C LYS A 46 -6.40 9.05 5.27
N LYS A 47 -6.86 10.28 5.05
CA LYS A 47 -7.18 10.76 3.70
C LYS A 47 -5.97 10.81 2.78
N MET A 48 -4.79 11.16 3.30
CA MET A 48 -3.55 11.16 2.52
C MET A 48 -3.15 9.75 2.09
N LEU A 49 -3.34 8.75 2.95
CA LEU A 49 -3.09 7.34 2.60
C LEU A 49 -4.00 6.84 1.47
N LEU A 50 -5.25 7.31 1.46
CA LEU A 50 -6.26 6.90 0.48
C LEU A 50 -6.14 7.62 -0.87
N LEU A 51 -5.59 8.83 -0.87
CA LEU A 51 -5.54 9.71 -2.06
C LEU A 51 -5.04 9.00 -3.34
N PRO A 52 -3.96 8.20 -3.31
CA PRO A 52 -3.45 7.53 -4.51
C PRO A 52 -4.44 6.52 -5.11
N PHE A 53 -5.36 6.00 -4.29
CA PHE A 53 -6.22 4.87 -4.64
C PHE A 53 -7.62 5.29 -5.09
N ILE A 54 -8.08 6.47 -4.69
CA ILE A 54 -9.44 6.97 -5.00
C ILE A 54 -9.68 7.05 -6.52
N GLY A 55 -8.63 7.30 -7.31
CA GLY A 55 -8.73 7.39 -8.78
C GLY A 55 -9.06 6.06 -9.48
N PHE A 56 -8.95 4.92 -8.78
CA PHE A 56 -9.16 3.59 -9.33
C PHE A 56 -10.59 3.04 -9.10
N LYS A 57 -11.40 3.74 -8.32
CA LYS A 57 -12.79 3.33 -8.05
C LYS A 57 -13.59 3.25 -9.36
N ASP A 58 -14.35 2.17 -9.52
CA ASP A 58 -15.15 1.87 -10.72
C ASP A 58 -14.33 1.82 -12.03
N LYS A 59 -12.99 1.72 -11.96
CA LYS A 59 -12.09 1.63 -13.11
C LYS A 59 -11.62 0.21 -13.36
N ASP A 60 -11.35 -0.11 -14.63
CA ASP A 60 -10.69 -1.36 -14.99
C ASP A 60 -9.17 -1.17 -15.09
N PHE A 61 -8.52 -1.17 -13.93
CA PHE A 61 -7.07 -1.02 -13.82
C PHE A 61 -6.36 -2.37 -13.80
N GLN A 62 -5.09 -2.35 -14.19
CA GLN A 62 -4.21 -3.49 -14.12
C GLN A 62 -3.36 -3.41 -12.85
N VAL A 63 -3.12 -4.56 -12.22
CA VAL A 63 -2.17 -4.69 -11.11
C VAL A 63 -0.99 -5.53 -11.58
N THR A 64 0.21 -4.98 -11.48
CA THR A 64 1.47 -5.69 -11.73
C THR A 64 2.33 -5.69 -10.49
N ILE A 65 3.18 -6.71 -10.35
CA ILE A 65 4.07 -6.88 -9.20
C ILE A 65 5.51 -6.70 -9.64
N SER A 66 6.25 -5.87 -8.92
CA SER A 66 7.71 -5.76 -9.04
C SER A 66 8.38 -6.31 -7.79
N GLU A 67 9.51 -6.98 -7.95
CA GLU A 67 10.34 -7.38 -6.81
C GLU A 67 10.90 -6.12 -6.12
N VAL A 68 11.04 -6.17 -4.78
CA VAL A 68 11.66 -5.08 -4.01
C VAL A 68 13.12 -4.85 -4.44
N GLU A 69 13.76 -5.89 -4.99
CA GLU A 69 15.20 -5.93 -5.31
C GLU A 69 15.58 -5.24 -6.62
N ALA A 70 14.63 -4.89 -7.50
CA ALA A 70 14.95 -4.52 -8.88
C ALA A 70 15.83 -3.26 -9.02
N ASP A 71 15.89 -2.37 -8.03
CA ASP A 71 16.61 -1.08 -8.13
C ASP A 71 17.39 -0.66 -6.85
N LEU A 72 17.53 -1.53 -5.84
CA LEU A 72 18.19 -1.17 -4.56
C LEU A 72 19.60 -1.76 -4.44
N SER A 73 20.58 -0.91 -4.06
CA SER A 73 21.92 -1.37 -3.67
C SER A 73 21.87 -2.21 -2.39
N GLU A 74 22.84 -3.10 -2.14
CA GLU A 74 22.88 -3.94 -0.91
C GLU A 74 22.82 -3.11 0.38
N SER A 75 23.47 -1.94 0.41
CA SER A 75 23.43 -1.02 1.56
C SER A 75 22.07 -0.36 1.74
N ASP A 76 21.36 -0.07 0.65
CA ASP A 76 20.00 0.48 0.70
C ASP A 76 18.98 -0.59 1.04
N ARG A 77 19.19 -1.84 0.60
CA ARG A 77 18.45 -3.03 1.09
C ARG A 77 18.59 -3.16 2.59
N GLU A 78 19.81 -3.18 3.13
CA GLU A 78 20.01 -3.30 4.58
C GLU A 78 19.42 -2.13 5.34
N ARG A 79 19.56 -0.89 4.86
CA ARG A 79 19.00 0.29 5.53
C ARG A 79 17.48 0.32 5.48
N PHE A 80 16.88 -0.05 4.34
CA PHE A 80 15.44 -0.16 4.18
C PHE A 80 14.90 -1.26 5.10
N LEU A 81 15.43 -2.48 5.01
CA LEU A 81 15.05 -3.62 5.86
C LEU A 81 15.25 -3.36 7.36
N LYS A 82 16.33 -2.66 7.76
CA LYS A 82 16.66 -2.38 9.18
C LYS A 82 15.84 -1.22 9.78
N THR A 83 15.23 -0.37 8.96
CA THR A 83 14.34 0.72 9.41
C THR A 83 12.89 0.21 9.56
N LEU A 84 12.57 -0.92 8.94
CA LEU A 84 11.25 -1.56 8.90
C LEU A 84 11.03 -2.49 10.10
N ALA A 85 11.15 -1.90 11.29
CA ALA A 85 10.65 -2.38 12.58
C ALA A 85 10.18 -3.84 12.62
N ASP A 86 11.07 -4.78 13.00
CA ASP A 86 10.91 -6.13 13.62
C ASP A 86 9.70 -7.05 13.29
N GLN A 87 8.73 -6.63 12.47
CA GLN A 87 7.40 -7.24 12.32
C GLN A 87 6.87 -7.20 10.89
N VAL A 88 7.50 -6.44 9.98
CA VAL A 88 7.05 -6.31 8.58
C VAL A 88 8.14 -6.83 7.65
N GLN A 89 7.86 -7.96 6.99
CA GLN A 89 8.70 -8.47 5.91
C GLN A 89 8.16 -7.96 4.58
N LEU A 90 8.85 -7.01 3.95
CA LEU A 90 8.49 -6.58 2.59
C LEU A 90 8.79 -7.67 1.58
N GLU A 91 7.87 -7.88 0.63
CA GLU A 91 7.99 -8.93 -0.38
C GLU A 91 8.02 -8.37 -1.81
N CYS A 92 7.16 -7.39 -2.11
CA CYS A 92 7.06 -6.84 -3.46
C CYS A 92 6.48 -5.42 -3.46
N ILE A 93 6.37 -4.83 -4.65
CA ILE A 93 5.66 -3.58 -4.89
C ILE A 93 4.50 -3.89 -5.82
N ALA A 94 3.28 -3.53 -5.43
CA ALA A 94 2.14 -3.54 -6.33
C ALA A 94 2.07 -2.21 -7.08
N ASN A 95 1.99 -2.30 -8.40
CA ASN A 95 1.79 -1.18 -9.31
C ASN A 95 0.39 -1.27 -9.90
N LEU A 96 -0.37 -0.20 -9.75
CA LEU A 96 -1.73 -0.06 -10.25
C LEU A 96 -1.71 0.95 -11.37
N THR A 97 -2.22 0.56 -12.54
CA THR A 97 -2.24 1.41 -13.72
C THR A 97 -3.61 1.38 -14.36
N TYR A 98 -4.18 2.56 -14.59
CA TYR A 98 -5.38 2.77 -15.40
C TYR A 98 -5.07 3.78 -16.49
N GLN A 99 -5.36 3.43 -17.74
CA GLN A 99 -5.18 4.31 -18.88
C GLN A 99 -6.42 4.27 -19.77
N ASP A 100 -6.95 5.44 -20.08
CA ASP A 100 -7.94 5.66 -21.13
C ASP A 100 -7.50 6.80 -22.06
N GLU A 101 -8.37 7.20 -22.98
CA GLU A 101 -8.10 8.26 -23.97
C GLU A 101 -7.84 9.65 -23.35
N TYR A 102 -8.24 9.86 -22.10
CA TYR A 102 -8.23 11.16 -21.42
C TYR A 102 -7.36 11.20 -20.16
N LYS A 103 -7.05 10.05 -19.58
CA LYS A 103 -6.39 9.94 -18.27
C LYS A 103 -5.42 8.78 -18.22
N ASN A 104 -4.30 9.03 -17.57
CA ASN A 104 -3.37 8.03 -17.08
C ASN A 104 -3.26 8.20 -15.56
N ILE A 105 -3.64 7.16 -14.82
CA ILE A 105 -3.55 7.11 -13.36
C ILE A 105 -2.63 5.96 -13.01
N SER A 106 -1.58 6.26 -12.26
CA SER A 106 -0.69 5.26 -11.70
C SER A 106 -0.53 5.46 -10.20
N ALA A 107 -0.47 4.36 -9.46
CA ALA A 107 -0.10 4.34 -8.05
C ALA A 107 0.73 3.08 -7.79
N SER A 108 1.64 3.17 -6.83
CA SER A 108 2.43 2.03 -6.38
C SER A 108 2.48 2.01 -4.86
N ALA A 109 2.42 0.81 -4.28
CA ALA A 109 2.59 0.65 -2.84
C ALA A 109 3.39 -0.63 -2.54
N PRO A 110 4.34 -0.58 -1.59
CA PRO A 110 5.00 -1.77 -1.08
C PRO A 110 3.98 -2.72 -0.46
N ILE A 111 4.17 -4.01 -0.66
CA ILE A 111 3.45 -5.07 0.02
C ILE A 111 4.41 -5.78 0.96
N GLY A 112 3.94 -5.97 2.19
CA GLY A 112 4.66 -6.73 3.19
C GLY A 112 3.74 -7.64 3.98
N LYS A 113 4.37 -8.59 4.66
CA LYS A 113 3.72 -9.55 5.53
C LYS A 113 3.88 -9.14 6.99
N ILE A 114 2.76 -9.13 7.73
CA ILE A 114 2.67 -8.82 9.15
C ILE A 114 1.98 -9.99 9.84
N GLY A 115 2.77 -10.77 10.59
CA GLY A 115 2.35 -12.10 11.01
C GLY A 115 2.03 -12.98 9.79
N ASP A 116 0.77 -13.43 9.65
CA ASP A 116 0.29 -14.25 8.53
C ASP A 116 -0.55 -13.50 7.48
N THR A 117 -0.58 -12.17 7.57
CA THR A 117 -1.44 -11.31 6.75
C THR A 117 -0.60 -10.38 5.86
N TYR A 118 -0.95 -10.28 4.59
CA TYR A 118 -0.37 -9.30 3.67
C TYR A 118 -1.07 -7.94 3.81
N LYS A 119 -0.28 -6.88 3.71
CA LYS A 119 -0.74 -5.48 3.79
C LYS A 119 0.01 -4.62 2.78
N LEU A 120 -0.64 -3.55 2.32
CA LEU A 120 0.04 -2.40 1.74
C LEU A 120 0.77 -1.66 2.86
N VAL A 121 2.03 -1.33 2.70
CA VAL A 121 2.86 -0.80 3.79
C VAL A 121 3.20 0.66 3.54
N PHE A 122 2.87 1.52 4.50
CA PHE A 122 3.12 2.97 4.49
C PHE A 122 3.95 3.36 5.71
N PHE A 123 4.96 4.21 5.50
CA PHE A 123 5.94 4.64 6.52
C PHE A 123 5.77 6.11 6.88
#